data_AF-A0A3B1DCH1-F1
#
_entry.id   AF-A0A3B1DCH1-F1
#
_cell.length_a   1.000
_cell.length_b   1.000
_cell.length_c   1.000
_cell.angle_alpha   90.00
_cell.angle_beta   90.00
_cell.angle_gamma   90.00
#
_symmetry.space_group_name_H-M   'P 1'
#
loop_
_entity.id
_entity.type
_entity.pdbx_description
1 polymer ?
#
loop_
_entity_poly.entity_id
_entity_poly.type
_entity_poly.pdbx_seq_one_letter_code
_entity_poly.pdbx_strand_id
1 'polypeptide(L)' 'MNTSLLTGSETNLMSDVDAIEEMRLRTWARKNYAPADERHEDWHPIIRDEMKRIDGETK' A
#
# COMPACT_ATOMS: atom_id res chain seq x y z
N MET A 1 13.26 -33.61 22.62
CA MET A 1 13.78 -33.09 21.33
C MET A 1 12.90 -31.93 20.94
N ASN A 2 13.54 -30.81 20.66
CA ASN A 2 13.03 -29.45 20.50
C ASN A 2 11.85 -29.32 19.51
N THR A 3 10.68 -29.00 20.05
CA THR A 3 9.56 -28.40 19.31
C THR A 3 9.87 -26.93 19.08
N SER A 4 10.60 -26.62 18.00
CA SER A 4 10.88 -25.24 17.59
C SER A 4 9.61 -24.60 17.05
N LEU A 5 9.09 -23.70 17.88
CA LEU A 5 8.20 -22.59 17.55
C LEU A 5 8.62 -21.91 16.24
N LEU A 6 7.73 -21.88 15.25
CA LEU A 6 7.62 -20.78 14.29
C LEU A 6 6.12 -20.59 14.00
N THR A 7 5.44 -20.04 14.99
CA THR A 7 4.22 -19.25 14.80
C THR A 7 4.64 -17.97 14.06
N GLY A 8 4.77 -18.06 12.74
CA GLY A 8 4.89 -16.91 11.86
C GLY A 8 3.49 -16.33 11.67
N SER A 9 3.27 -15.18 12.26
CA SER A 9 2.02 -14.44 12.33
C SER A 9 1.28 -14.33 11.00
N GLU A 10 -0.04 -14.39 11.17
CA GLU A 10 -1.11 -13.98 10.27
C GLU A 10 -0.82 -12.60 9.63
N THR A 11 -1.40 -12.37 8.44
CA THR A 11 -1.35 -11.14 7.60
C THR A 11 -0.16 -10.99 6.64
N ASN A 12 -0.12 -11.77 5.56
CA ASN A 12 0.75 -11.49 4.41
C ASN A 12 0.01 -11.69 3.08
N LEU A 13 -1.10 -10.95 2.90
CA LEU A 13 -1.77 -10.80 1.59
C LEU A 13 -1.63 -9.37 1.04
N MET A 14 -1.07 -8.44 1.82
CA MET A 14 -0.73 -7.08 1.38
C MET A 14 0.75 -6.93 1.01
N SER A 15 1.59 -7.96 1.22
CA SER A 15 3.05 -7.88 1.12
C SER A 15 3.65 -8.65 -0.06
N ASP A 16 2.85 -9.27 -0.93
CA ASP A 16 3.33 -9.89 -2.17
C ASP A 16 3.31 -8.91 -3.35
N VAL A 17 3.46 -7.62 -3.08
CA VAL A 17 3.76 -6.66 -4.14
C VAL A 17 5.28 -6.52 -4.16
N ASP A 18 5.89 -6.92 -5.27
CA ASP A 18 7.32 -6.72 -5.49
C ASP A 18 7.70 -5.25 -5.27
N ALA A 19 8.86 -4.98 -4.68
CA ALA A 19 9.28 -3.61 -4.37
C ALA A 19 9.27 -2.69 -5.61
N ILE A 20 9.52 -3.23 -6.80
CA ILE A 20 9.41 -2.50 -8.07
C ILE A 20 7.95 -2.14 -8.37
N GLU A 21 7.03 -3.08 -8.19
CA GLU A 21 5.59 -2.86 -8.41
C GLU A 21 5.03 -1.85 -7.40
N GLU A 22 5.45 -1.92 -6.12
CA GLU A 22 5.09 -0.93 -5.13
C GLU A 22 5.59 0.47 -5.55
N MET A 23 6.85 0.59 -5.97
CA MET A 23 7.39 1.87 -6.46
C MET A 23 6.62 2.39 -7.67
N ARG A 24 6.19 1.52 -8.59
CA ARG A 24 5.36 1.90 -9.75
C ARG A 24 4.00 2.41 -9.31
N LEU A 25 3.32 1.70 -8.41
CA LEU A 25 2.01 2.08 -7.87
C LEU A 25 2.07 3.41 -7.13
N ARG A 26 3.07 3.61 -6.26
CA ARG A 26 3.30 4.90 -5.58
C ARG A 26 3.60 6.02 -6.57
N THR A 27 4.41 5.76 -7.59
CA THR A 27 4.70 6.75 -8.65
C THR A 27 3.45 7.11 -9.44
N TRP A 28 2.63 6.12 -9.78
CA TRP A 28 1.36 6.34 -10.45
C TRP A 28 0.42 7.18 -9.58
N ALA A 29 0.32 6.88 -8.29
CA ALA A 29 -0.52 7.62 -7.34
C ALA A 29 -0.10 9.09 -7.25
N ARG A 30 1.21 9.38 -7.17
CA ARG A 30 1.71 10.76 -7.19
C ARG A 30 1.39 11.51 -8.48
N LYS A 31 1.46 10.83 -9.63
CA LYS A 31 1.17 11.44 -10.94
C LYS A 31 -0.33 11.64 -11.19
N ASN A 32 -1.16 10.75 -10.68
CA ASN A 32 -2.61 10.73 -10.87
C ASN A 32 -3.33 11.07 -9.56
N TYR A 33 -2.79 12.02 -8.80
CA TYR A 33 -3.34 12.35 -7.50
C TYR A 33 -4.81 12.74 -7.63
N ALA A 34 -5.66 12.10 -6.83
CA ALA A 34 -7.08 12.38 -6.76
C ALA A 34 -7.48 12.73 -5.31
N PRO A 35 -8.30 13.78 -5.12
CA PRO A 35 -8.85 14.13 -3.81
C PRO A 35 -9.79 13.04 -3.31
N ALA A 36 -10.09 13.03 -2.01
CA ALA A 36 -10.85 11.95 -1.37
C ALA A 36 -12.21 11.64 -2.02
N ASP A 37 -12.85 12.64 -2.63
CA ASP A 37 -14.12 12.52 -3.34
C ASP A 37 -14.02 11.73 -4.66
N GLU A 38 -12.86 11.78 -5.31
CA GLU A 38 -12.59 11.15 -6.61
C GLU A 38 -11.80 9.83 -6.48
N ARG A 39 -11.53 9.35 -5.25
CA ARG A 39 -10.79 8.10 -5.03
C ARG A 39 -11.70 6.90 -5.19
N HIS A 40 -11.35 6.00 -6.10
CA HIS A 40 -12.05 4.73 -6.22
C HIS A 40 -11.58 3.74 -5.14
N GLU A 41 -12.54 3.04 -4.53
CA GLU A 41 -12.29 2.01 -3.53
C GLU A 41 -11.62 0.75 -4.12
N ASP A 42 -11.79 0.52 -5.42
CA ASP A 42 -11.12 -0.56 -6.20
C ASP A 42 -9.62 -0.34 -6.41
N TRP A 43 -9.09 0.83 -6.05
CA TRP A 43 -7.66 1.09 -6.20
C TRP A 43 -6.83 0.27 -5.22
N HIS A 44 -5.62 -0.07 -5.67
CA HIS A 44 -4.67 -0.81 -4.86
C HIS A 44 -4.41 -0.08 -3.53
N PRO A 45 -4.34 -0.80 -2.38
CA PRO A 45 -4.13 -0.18 -1.07
C PRO A 45 -2.88 0.72 -1.03
N ILE A 46 -1.81 0.35 -1.74
CA ILE A 46 -0.59 1.18 -1.90
C ILE A 46 -0.89 2.54 -2.55
N ILE A 47 -1.74 2.56 -3.58
CA ILE A 47 -2.16 3.81 -4.22
C ILE A 47 -2.93 4.65 -3.19
N ARG A 48 -3.91 4.05 -2.51
CA ARG A 48 -4.75 4.74 -1.52
C ARG A 48 -3.94 5.28 -0.33
N ASP A 49 -2.95 4.53 0.12
CA ASP A 49 -1.98 4.94 1.15
C ASP A 49 -1.17 6.16 0.69
N GLU A 50 -0.59 6.08 -0.52
CA GLU A 50 0.20 7.18 -1.08
C GLU A 50 -0.65 8.44 -1.29
N MET A 51 -1.91 8.30 -1.73
CA MET A 51 -2.85 9.43 -1.84
C MET A 51 -3.12 10.09 -0.48
N LYS A 52 -3.33 9.31 0.58
CA LYS A 52 -3.50 9.85 1.94
C LYS A 52 -2.23 10.54 2.43
N ARG A 53 -1.06 10.04 2.05
CA ARG A 53 0.22 10.68 2.37
C ARG A 53 0.33 12.05 1.70
N ILE A 54 -0.02 12.17 0.41
CA ILE A 54 -0.01 13.44 -0.32
C ILE A 54 -1.01 14.44 0.28
N ASP A 55 -2.19 13.96 0.70
CA ASP A 55 -3.22 14.75 1.38
C ASP A 55 -2.69 15.42 2.66
N GLY A 56 -1.94 14.66 3.47
CA GLY A 56 -1.31 15.15 4.70
C GLY A 56 -0.16 16.13 4.48
N GLU A 57 0.53 16.06 3.34
CA GLU A 57 1.64 16.97 3.00
C GLU A 57 1.15 18.32 2.45
N THR A 58 -0.07 18.36 1.90
CA THR A 58 -0.64 19.55 1.24
C THR A 58 -1.41 20.45 2.23
N LYS A 59 -1.52 20.05 3.49
CA LYS A 59 -2.23 20.77 4.56
C LYS A 59 -1.26 21.53 5.47
#